data_AF-A0A554MBK8-F1
#
_entry.id   AF-A0A554MBK8-F1
#
_cell.length_a   1.000
_cell.length_b   1.000
_cell.length_c   1.000
_cell.angle_alpha   90.00
_cell.angle_beta   90.00
_cell.angle_gamma   90.00
#
_symmetry.space_group_name_H-M   'P 1'
#
loop_
_entity.id
_entity.type
_entity.pdbx_description
1 polymer ?
#
loop_
_entity_poly.entity_id
_entity_poly.type
_entity_poly.pdbx_seq_one_letter_code
_entity_poly.pdbx_strand_id
1 'polypeptide(L)'
;MQSKLFAKTRKEAPKDETAVNAQLLIQAGFVNKDSAGVYTFLPLGLRVLSKIENIVREEMNAIGGQEMLMSALQPKENWQATTRWEGLDILFKVISRHGSEYALGPTHEEIVTPAALNIISSYKDLPLAVYQIQTKFRDEPRAKSGLLRTREFRMKDLYSFHKDEKDLDKYYNKIAIPAYQKIYKRMGLEAFLTEADGGTFSKFSHEFQVEIENGEDIIYICNPPAGGCGLAKNKEIFKDNDECTNCGKTEWREANASEVGNIFPLKNKYSKSFNLIYTAEDGTKKDVIMGCYGMGTSRLMGVLAERFHDQDGIIWPESVAPFKVHLIELNNASAKNIYEDLIKHGVEVLYDDRELSPGEKFADADLIGIPYRVVVSEKTAEQNKFEVKKRDEDKIKLVDKEELFRIIRMNS
;
A
#
# COMPACT_ATOMS: atom_id res chain seq x y z
N MET A 1 -16.36 12.20 -16.83
CA MET A 1 -17.56 11.57 -17.41
C MET A 1 -17.39 10.07 -17.32
N GLN A 2 -18.39 9.39 -16.80
CA GLN A 2 -18.42 7.95 -16.57
C GLN A 2 -18.81 7.20 -17.84
N SER A 3 -19.57 7.82 -18.75
CA SER A 3 -19.86 7.28 -20.09
C SER A 3 -18.61 6.95 -20.91
N LYS A 4 -17.50 7.65 -20.65
CA LYS A 4 -16.20 7.50 -21.32
C LYS A 4 -15.18 6.68 -20.53
N LEU A 5 -15.55 6.18 -19.37
CA LEU A 5 -14.65 5.43 -18.50
C LEU A 5 -14.38 4.05 -19.11
N PHE A 6 -13.10 3.66 -19.21
CA PHE A 6 -12.70 2.29 -19.57
C PHE A 6 -12.82 1.36 -18.35
N ALA A 7 -14.02 1.28 -17.78
CA ALA A 7 -14.41 0.36 -16.72
C ALA A 7 -15.94 0.29 -16.67
N LYS A 8 -16.49 -0.87 -16.35
CA LYS A 8 -17.93 -1.07 -16.09
C LYS A 8 -18.08 -1.91 -14.84
N THR A 9 -19.06 -1.56 -14.02
CA THR A 9 -19.49 -2.37 -12.89
C THR A 9 -20.13 -3.66 -13.38
N ARG A 10 -20.08 -4.70 -12.54
CA ARG A 10 -20.73 -6.00 -12.78
C ARG A 10 -21.86 -6.19 -11.76
N LYS A 11 -22.97 -6.77 -12.19
CA LYS A 11 -24.10 -7.09 -11.30
C LYS A 11 -23.73 -8.16 -10.27
N GLU A 12 -22.93 -9.14 -10.68
CA GLU A 12 -22.48 -10.23 -9.83
C GLU A 12 -20.97 -10.17 -9.62
N ALA A 13 -20.54 -10.50 -8.40
CA ALA A 13 -19.14 -10.72 -8.09
C ALA A 13 -18.57 -11.94 -8.86
N PRO A 14 -17.27 -11.96 -9.15
CA PRO A 14 -16.61 -13.12 -9.77
C PRO A 14 -16.74 -14.38 -8.89
N LYS A 15 -17.21 -15.48 -9.50
CA LYS A 15 -17.48 -16.76 -8.79
C LYS A 15 -16.20 -17.51 -8.40
N ASP A 16 -15.08 -17.21 -9.04
CA ASP A 16 -13.77 -17.83 -8.81
C ASP A 16 -12.93 -17.09 -7.74
N GLU A 17 -13.50 -16.08 -7.09
CA GLU A 17 -12.86 -15.30 -6.03
C GLU A 17 -13.65 -15.42 -4.72
N THR A 18 -12.94 -15.64 -3.63
CA THR A 18 -13.54 -15.76 -2.28
C THR A 18 -13.22 -14.57 -1.38
N ALA A 19 -12.18 -13.79 -1.70
CA ALA A 19 -11.79 -12.65 -0.89
C ALA A 19 -12.59 -11.40 -1.25
N VAL A 20 -13.03 -10.66 -0.23
CA VAL A 20 -13.89 -9.49 -0.39
C VAL A 20 -13.21 -8.42 -1.23
N ASN A 21 -11.92 -8.15 -1.00
CA ASN A 21 -11.16 -7.19 -1.81
C ASN A 21 -11.18 -7.56 -3.30
N ALA A 22 -10.97 -8.83 -3.67
CA ALA A 22 -10.98 -9.25 -5.06
C ALA A 22 -12.38 -9.11 -5.67
N GLN A 23 -13.40 -9.58 -4.96
CA GLN A 23 -14.78 -9.51 -5.40
C GLN A 23 -15.19 -8.06 -5.67
N LEU A 24 -15.01 -7.17 -4.70
CA LEU A 24 -15.38 -5.76 -4.82
C LEU A 24 -14.54 -5.04 -5.89
N LEU A 25 -13.22 -5.22 -5.91
CA LEU A 25 -12.36 -4.51 -6.86
C LEU A 25 -12.60 -4.94 -8.31
N ILE A 26 -12.91 -6.22 -8.55
CA ILE A 26 -13.28 -6.70 -9.89
C ILE A 26 -14.69 -6.25 -10.25
N GLN A 27 -15.65 -6.39 -9.32
CA GLN A 27 -17.05 -6.03 -9.55
C GLN A 27 -17.22 -4.54 -9.81
N ALA A 28 -16.48 -3.68 -9.11
CA ALA A 28 -16.51 -2.23 -9.25
C ALA A 28 -15.63 -1.71 -10.41
N GLY A 29 -14.92 -2.59 -11.13
CA GLY A 29 -14.11 -2.23 -12.29
C GLY A 29 -12.80 -1.51 -11.97
N PHE A 30 -12.19 -1.79 -10.80
CA PHE A 30 -10.87 -1.29 -10.43
C PHE A 30 -9.75 -2.18 -10.96
N VAL A 31 -9.96 -3.50 -11.01
CA VAL A 31 -8.98 -4.45 -11.53
C VAL A 31 -9.60 -5.48 -12.45
N ASN A 32 -8.80 -6.02 -13.36
CA ASN A 32 -9.12 -7.23 -14.12
C ASN A 32 -8.13 -8.33 -13.71
N LYS A 33 -8.63 -9.53 -13.44
CA LYS A 33 -7.79 -10.71 -13.17
C LYS A 33 -7.37 -11.32 -14.51
N ASP A 34 -6.09 -11.28 -14.82
CA ASP A 34 -5.55 -11.83 -16.08
C ASP A 34 -5.16 -13.30 -15.90
N SER A 35 -4.61 -13.65 -14.73
CA SER A 35 -4.37 -15.03 -14.31
C SER A 35 -4.26 -15.11 -12.78
N ALA A 36 -4.02 -16.31 -12.22
CA ALA A 36 -3.87 -16.48 -10.78
C ALA A 36 -2.69 -15.63 -10.24
N GLY A 37 -3.03 -14.62 -9.43
CA GLY A 37 -2.05 -13.70 -8.83
C GLY A 37 -1.52 -12.61 -9.77
N VAL A 38 -2.15 -12.38 -10.93
CA VAL A 38 -1.75 -11.33 -11.89
C VAL A 38 -2.98 -10.52 -12.26
N TYR A 39 -2.91 -9.21 -12.04
CA TYR A 39 -4.04 -8.29 -12.18
C TYR A 39 -3.65 -7.06 -13.01
N THR A 40 -4.50 -6.70 -13.97
CA THR A 40 -4.47 -5.41 -14.64
C THR A 40 -5.21 -4.38 -13.78
N PHE A 41 -4.56 -3.27 -13.44
CA PHE A 41 -5.21 -2.13 -12.79
C PHE A 41 -5.92 -1.26 -13.85
N LEU A 42 -7.25 -1.25 -13.80
CA LEU A 42 -8.10 -0.42 -14.67
C LEU A 42 -8.03 1.06 -14.23
N PRO A 43 -8.57 2.03 -15.00
CA PRO A 43 -8.38 3.45 -14.71
C PRO A 43 -8.74 3.88 -13.29
N LEU A 44 -9.81 3.34 -12.68
CA LEU A 44 -10.14 3.62 -11.29
C LEU A 44 -9.13 3.01 -10.31
N GLY A 45 -8.73 1.75 -10.54
CA GLY A 45 -7.70 1.06 -9.77
C GLY A 45 -6.37 1.77 -9.78
N LEU A 46 -5.91 2.17 -10.97
CA LEU A 46 -4.65 2.87 -11.13
C LEU A 46 -4.66 4.25 -10.44
N ARG A 47 -5.81 4.96 -10.43
CA ARG A 47 -5.94 6.22 -9.68
C ARG A 47 -5.77 6.02 -8.18
N VAL A 48 -6.43 5.01 -7.60
CA VAL A 48 -6.27 4.67 -6.17
C VAL A 48 -4.84 4.26 -5.86
N LEU A 49 -4.27 3.34 -6.66
CA LEU A 49 -2.89 2.89 -6.49
C LEU A 49 -1.90 4.05 -6.56
N SER A 50 -2.08 4.97 -7.52
CA SER A 50 -1.22 6.16 -7.64
C SER A 50 -1.32 7.07 -6.42
N LYS A 51 -2.51 7.24 -5.83
CA LYS A 51 -2.68 8.02 -4.60
C LYS A 51 -2.01 7.38 -3.40
N ILE A 52 -2.14 6.05 -3.26
CA ILE A 52 -1.41 5.26 -2.25
C ILE A 52 0.09 5.48 -2.41
N GLU A 53 0.62 5.29 -3.63
CA GLU A 53 2.04 5.45 -3.93
C GLU A 53 2.54 6.88 -3.68
N ASN A 54 1.72 7.91 -3.94
CA ASN A 54 2.08 9.29 -3.66
C ASN A 54 2.17 9.60 -2.16
N ILE A 55 1.25 9.10 -1.34
CA ILE A 55 1.35 9.22 0.13
C ILE A 55 2.65 8.58 0.61
N VAL A 56 2.97 7.38 0.11
CA VAL A 56 4.22 6.69 0.45
C VAL A 56 5.44 7.51 0.04
N ARG A 57 5.47 7.99 -1.21
CA ARG A 57 6.57 8.82 -1.76
C ARG A 57 6.82 10.07 -0.92
N GLU A 58 5.76 10.79 -0.56
CA GLU A 58 5.87 12.00 0.26
C GLU A 58 6.52 11.71 1.62
N GLU A 59 6.10 10.64 2.31
CA GLU A 59 6.65 10.30 3.62
C GLU A 59 8.07 9.71 3.55
N MET A 60 8.42 9.01 2.47
CA MET A 60 9.81 8.56 2.23
C MET A 60 10.74 9.73 1.92
N ASN A 61 10.28 10.70 1.12
CA ASN A 61 11.03 11.92 0.83
C ASN A 61 11.22 12.76 2.10
N ALA A 62 10.21 12.84 2.97
CA ALA A 62 10.26 13.58 4.22
C ALA A 62 11.33 13.07 5.20
N ILE A 63 11.70 11.78 5.13
CA ILE A 63 12.78 11.20 5.93
C ILE A 63 14.15 11.20 5.22
N GLY A 64 14.28 11.92 4.10
CA GLY A 64 15.52 12.02 3.33
C GLY A 64 15.78 10.85 2.40
N GLY A 65 14.78 9.98 2.17
CA GLY A 65 14.87 8.92 1.17
C GLY A 65 14.93 9.51 -0.24
N GLN A 66 15.84 8.98 -1.07
CA GLN A 66 16.00 9.40 -2.46
C GLN A 66 15.33 8.39 -3.39
N GLU A 67 14.31 8.82 -4.14
CA GLU A 67 13.61 7.95 -5.08
C GLU A 67 14.50 7.68 -6.32
N MET A 68 14.64 6.41 -6.67
CA MET A 68 15.28 5.92 -7.88
C MET A 68 14.46 4.79 -8.49
N LEU A 69 14.84 4.31 -9.67
CA LEU A 69 14.21 3.16 -10.31
C LEU A 69 15.27 2.13 -10.69
N MET A 70 15.21 0.97 -10.07
CA MET A 70 16.11 -0.16 -10.33
C MET A 70 15.50 -1.11 -11.35
N SER A 71 16.35 -1.91 -12.00
CA SER A 71 15.91 -2.84 -13.04
C SER A 71 15.03 -3.97 -12.47
N ALA A 72 13.95 -4.29 -13.17
CA ALA A 72 13.12 -5.47 -12.88
C ALA A 72 13.86 -6.77 -13.26
N LEU A 73 14.60 -6.71 -14.37
CA LEU A 73 15.45 -7.79 -14.86
C LEU A 73 16.82 -7.68 -14.18
N GLN A 74 17.21 -8.72 -13.46
CA GLN A 74 18.37 -8.70 -12.57
C GLN A 74 19.39 -9.77 -12.99
N PRO A 75 20.69 -9.45 -13.07
CA PRO A 75 21.72 -10.39 -13.51
C PRO A 75 21.89 -11.54 -12.49
N LYS A 76 22.00 -12.77 -13.00
CA LYS A 76 22.19 -13.99 -12.18
C LYS A 76 23.40 -13.88 -11.26
N GLU A 77 24.47 -13.24 -11.70
CA GLU A 77 25.74 -13.14 -10.97
C GLU A 77 25.56 -12.46 -9.61
N ASN A 78 24.71 -11.42 -9.53
CA ASN A 78 24.45 -10.73 -8.27
C ASN A 78 23.72 -11.63 -7.27
N TRP A 79 22.78 -12.45 -7.75
CA TRP A 79 22.06 -13.43 -6.93
C TRP A 79 22.92 -14.61 -6.49
N GLN A 80 23.92 -14.98 -7.30
CA GLN A 80 24.91 -15.98 -6.92
C GLN A 80 25.84 -15.45 -5.83
N ALA A 81 26.24 -14.17 -5.89
CA ALA A 81 27.07 -13.54 -4.88
C ALA A 81 26.42 -13.58 -3.47
N THR A 82 25.10 -13.55 -3.38
CA THR A 82 24.34 -13.61 -2.12
C THR A 82 23.84 -15.02 -1.77
N THR A 83 24.19 -16.03 -2.58
CA THR A 83 23.70 -17.42 -2.55
C THR A 83 22.19 -17.60 -2.74
N ARG A 84 21.46 -16.51 -2.98
CA ARG A 84 19.99 -16.51 -3.12
C ARG A 84 19.50 -16.98 -4.49
N TRP A 85 20.38 -17.14 -5.48
CA TRP A 85 19.98 -17.71 -6.78
C TRP A 85 19.37 -19.12 -6.63
N GLU A 86 19.95 -19.98 -5.80
CA GLU A 86 19.38 -21.30 -5.49
C GLU A 86 18.65 -21.35 -4.14
N GLY A 87 18.97 -20.44 -3.22
CA GLY A 87 18.38 -20.44 -1.87
C GLY A 87 17.02 -19.77 -1.74
N LEU A 88 16.46 -19.18 -2.80
CA LEU A 88 15.16 -18.50 -2.77
C LEU A 88 14.16 -19.21 -3.70
N ASP A 89 13.25 -19.98 -3.12
CA ASP A 89 12.29 -20.83 -3.84
C ASP A 89 11.30 -20.05 -4.73
N ILE A 90 11.02 -18.79 -4.39
CA ILE A 90 10.05 -17.94 -5.09
C ILE A 90 10.68 -17.09 -6.21
N LEU A 91 11.92 -17.39 -6.62
CA LEU A 91 12.65 -16.61 -7.60
C LEU A 91 12.27 -17.02 -9.03
N PHE A 92 11.63 -16.12 -9.78
CA PHE A 92 11.46 -16.31 -11.22
C PHE A 92 12.81 -16.23 -11.92
N LYS A 93 13.26 -17.35 -12.50
CA LYS A 93 14.46 -17.45 -13.35
C LYS A 93 14.04 -17.41 -14.81
N VAL A 94 14.58 -16.47 -15.58
CA VAL A 94 14.29 -16.31 -17.01
C VAL A 94 15.58 -16.43 -17.82
N ILE A 95 15.51 -17.15 -18.93
CA ILE A 95 16.64 -17.36 -19.84
C ILE A 95 16.33 -16.61 -21.13
N SER A 96 17.21 -15.68 -21.50
CA SER A 96 17.09 -14.96 -22.76
C SER A 96 17.30 -15.88 -23.96
N ARG A 97 16.85 -15.46 -25.14
CA ARG A 97 17.11 -16.15 -26.41
C ARG A 97 18.62 -16.39 -26.68
N HIS A 98 19.50 -15.59 -26.07
CA HIS A 98 20.94 -15.68 -26.23
C HIS A 98 21.65 -16.45 -25.10
N GLY A 99 20.89 -17.09 -24.20
CA GLY A 99 21.42 -17.94 -23.13
C GLY A 99 21.77 -17.20 -21.83
N SER A 100 21.79 -15.87 -21.82
CA SER A 100 21.96 -15.10 -20.58
C SER A 100 20.78 -15.34 -19.63
N GLU A 101 21.08 -15.59 -18.37
CA GLU A 101 20.11 -15.88 -17.32
C GLU A 101 19.89 -14.66 -16.43
N TYR A 102 18.64 -14.44 -16.06
CA TYR A 102 18.23 -13.32 -15.22
C TYR A 102 17.21 -13.79 -14.19
N ALA A 103 17.08 -13.02 -13.12
CA ALA A 103 15.91 -13.06 -12.27
C ALA A 103 14.93 -11.95 -12.66
N LEU A 104 13.63 -12.21 -12.53
CA LEU A 104 12.65 -11.13 -12.33
C LEU A 104 12.63 -10.80 -10.85
N GLY A 105 12.99 -9.57 -10.49
CA GLY A 105 13.27 -9.17 -9.11
C GLY A 105 12.08 -9.34 -8.15
N PRO A 106 12.17 -10.20 -7.13
CA PRO A 106 11.23 -10.22 -6.00
C PRO A 106 11.53 -9.12 -4.96
N THR A 107 12.76 -8.59 -5.01
CA THR A 107 13.37 -7.54 -4.18
C THR A 107 14.69 -7.08 -4.86
N HIS A 108 15.43 -6.14 -4.26
CA HIS A 108 16.53 -5.44 -4.92
C HIS A 108 17.81 -5.25 -4.06
N GLU A 109 18.01 -5.99 -2.97
CA GLU A 109 19.29 -5.95 -2.22
C GLU A 109 20.49 -6.24 -3.14
N GLU A 110 20.36 -7.24 -4.02
CA GLU A 110 21.34 -7.65 -5.02
C GLU A 110 21.63 -6.58 -6.10
N ILE A 111 20.79 -5.56 -6.24
CA ILE A 111 20.95 -4.50 -7.24
C ILE A 111 21.45 -3.21 -6.60
N VAL A 112 20.89 -2.86 -5.45
CA VAL A 112 21.23 -1.61 -4.76
C VAL A 112 22.63 -1.67 -4.15
N THR A 113 23.05 -2.83 -3.61
CA THR A 113 24.36 -2.95 -2.95
C THR A 113 25.52 -2.76 -3.94
N PRO A 114 25.54 -3.39 -5.14
CA PRO A 114 26.55 -3.10 -6.14
C PRO A 114 26.52 -1.66 -6.64
N ALA A 115 25.33 -1.05 -6.78
CA ALA A 115 25.23 0.36 -7.17
C ALA A 115 25.90 1.28 -6.14
N ALA A 116 25.72 0.98 -4.85
CA ALA A 116 26.30 1.74 -3.74
C ALA A 116 27.84 1.73 -3.71
N LEU A 117 28.51 0.73 -4.30
CA LEU A 117 29.97 0.68 -4.42
C LEU A 117 30.56 1.90 -5.16
N ASN A 118 29.80 2.47 -6.10
CA ASN A 118 30.25 3.63 -6.88
C ASN A 118 30.05 4.96 -6.14
N ILE A 119 29.41 4.93 -4.96
CA ILE A 119 28.96 6.12 -4.23
C ILE A 119 29.61 6.18 -2.85
N ILE A 120 29.65 5.06 -2.13
CA ILE A 120 30.09 5.01 -0.72
C ILE A 120 31.56 4.63 -0.67
N SER A 121 32.40 5.52 -0.14
CA SER A 121 33.84 5.27 0.04
C SER A 121 34.37 5.77 1.40
N SER A 122 33.66 6.70 2.03
CA SER A 122 34.01 7.35 3.29
C SER A 122 32.83 7.37 4.25
N TYR A 123 33.12 7.46 5.55
CA TYR A 123 32.10 7.68 6.59
C TYR A 123 31.27 8.94 6.37
N LYS A 124 31.79 9.90 5.58
CA LYS A 124 31.09 11.14 5.21
C LYS A 124 29.94 10.94 4.22
N ASP A 125 29.92 9.80 3.53
CA ASP A 125 28.85 9.43 2.59
C ASP A 125 27.66 8.79 3.33
N LEU A 126 27.76 8.62 4.66
CA LEU A 126 26.80 7.91 5.50
C LEU A 126 26.21 8.82 6.60
N PRO A 127 24.92 8.66 6.98
CA PRO A 127 23.96 7.70 6.42
C PRO A 127 23.40 8.12 5.05
N LEU A 128 22.96 7.12 4.28
CA LEU A 128 22.29 7.29 2.99
C LEU A 128 21.05 6.41 2.94
N ALA A 129 19.96 6.88 2.32
CA ALA A 129 18.76 6.09 2.08
C ALA A 129 18.23 6.31 0.65
N VAL A 130 18.02 5.21 -0.07
CA VAL A 130 17.42 5.21 -1.41
C VAL A 130 16.22 4.29 -1.44
N TYR A 131 15.22 4.62 -2.24
CA TYR A 131 14.04 3.76 -2.38
C TYR A 131 13.50 3.79 -3.81
N GLN A 132 12.63 2.85 -4.12
CA GLN A 132 11.87 2.85 -5.35
C GLN A 132 10.43 2.43 -5.07
N ILE A 133 9.54 2.73 -6.01
CA ILE A 133 8.21 2.12 -6.11
C ILE A 133 8.17 1.39 -7.45
N GLN A 134 8.17 0.06 -7.43
CA GLN A 134 8.43 -0.75 -8.64
C GLN A 134 7.73 -2.13 -8.57
N THR A 135 7.42 -2.71 -9.74
CA THR A 135 6.75 -4.01 -9.89
C THR A 135 7.68 -5.18 -9.57
N LYS A 136 7.30 -5.98 -8.59
CA LYS A 136 8.02 -7.17 -8.15
C LYS A 136 7.35 -8.43 -8.65
N PHE A 137 8.16 -9.50 -8.76
CA PHE A 137 7.72 -10.81 -9.19
C PHE A 137 8.13 -11.87 -8.16
N ARG A 138 7.18 -12.65 -7.68
CA ARG A 138 7.42 -13.82 -6.81
C ARG A 138 6.70 -15.01 -7.43
N ASP A 139 7.40 -16.12 -7.64
CA ASP A 139 6.81 -17.35 -8.16
C ASP A 139 6.03 -18.07 -7.05
N GLU A 140 4.96 -17.41 -6.61
CA GLU A 140 4.13 -17.85 -5.51
C GLU A 140 3.42 -19.15 -5.92
N PRO A 141 3.68 -20.28 -5.22
CA PRO A 141 3.07 -21.57 -5.56
C PRO A 141 1.55 -21.50 -5.49
N ARG A 142 1.00 -20.69 -4.57
CA ARG A 142 -0.45 -20.52 -4.40
C ARG A 142 -0.82 -19.04 -4.21
N ALA A 143 -1.02 -18.34 -5.32
CA ALA A 143 -1.67 -17.04 -5.30
C ALA A 143 -3.11 -17.18 -4.81
N LYS A 144 -3.51 -16.36 -3.84
CA LYS A 144 -4.82 -16.41 -3.19
C LYS A 144 -5.18 -15.06 -2.59
N SER A 145 -6.41 -14.91 -2.10
CA SER A 145 -6.85 -13.73 -1.35
C SER A 145 -6.78 -12.41 -2.13
N GLY A 146 -6.98 -12.44 -3.45
CA GLY A 146 -7.01 -11.24 -4.27
C GLY A 146 -5.66 -10.53 -4.37
N LEU A 147 -5.66 -9.22 -4.11
CA LEU A 147 -4.45 -8.40 -4.13
C LEU A 147 -3.54 -8.63 -2.90
N LEU A 148 -3.97 -9.44 -1.94
CA LEU A 148 -3.18 -9.73 -0.74
C LEU A 148 -2.03 -10.69 -1.03
N ARG A 149 -2.20 -11.68 -1.92
CA ARG A 149 -1.12 -12.64 -2.24
C ARG A 149 -1.08 -13.00 -3.72
N THR A 150 -0.15 -12.36 -4.41
CA THR A 150 -0.03 -12.32 -5.87
C THR A 150 1.37 -12.74 -6.32
N ARG A 151 1.52 -12.94 -7.64
CA ARG A 151 2.82 -13.21 -8.28
C ARG A 151 3.45 -11.95 -8.82
N GLU A 152 2.65 -11.04 -9.33
CA GLU A 152 3.05 -9.72 -9.79
C GLU A 152 2.39 -8.67 -8.89
N PHE A 153 3.19 -7.79 -8.30
CA PHE A 153 2.67 -6.78 -7.37
C PHE A 153 3.53 -5.52 -7.33
N ARG A 154 2.94 -4.44 -6.81
CA ARG A 154 3.64 -3.18 -6.62
C ARG A 154 4.11 -3.04 -5.19
N MET A 155 5.37 -2.66 -5.05
CA MET A 155 6.02 -2.52 -3.76
C MET A 155 6.89 -1.26 -3.76
N LYS A 156 6.85 -0.57 -2.63
CA LYS A 156 7.90 0.33 -2.22
C LYS A 156 8.96 -0.46 -1.47
N ASP A 157 10.21 -0.34 -1.84
CA ASP A 157 11.37 -0.93 -1.18
C ASP A 157 12.43 0.16 -0.97
N LEU A 158 12.81 0.38 0.29
CA LEU A 158 13.84 1.34 0.70
C LEU A 158 15.03 0.57 1.28
N TYR A 159 16.23 1.05 0.99
CA TYR A 159 17.50 0.53 1.48
C TYR A 159 18.29 1.66 2.11
N SER A 160 18.70 1.46 3.37
CA SER A 160 19.52 2.43 4.10
C SER A 160 20.92 1.87 4.34
N PHE A 161 21.90 2.77 4.37
CA PHE A 161 23.32 2.48 4.52
C PHE A 161 23.86 3.31 5.68
N HIS A 162 24.59 2.66 6.57
CA HIS A 162 24.99 3.18 7.88
C HIS A 162 26.44 2.84 8.19
N LYS A 163 27.06 3.72 8.98
CA LYS A 163 28.44 3.53 9.43
C LYS A 163 28.59 2.43 10.49
N ASP A 164 27.56 2.23 11.32
CA ASP A 164 27.55 1.26 12.41
C ASP A 164 26.12 0.86 12.79
N GLU A 165 25.98 -0.15 13.66
CA GLU A 165 24.66 -0.63 14.10
C GLU A 165 23.89 0.43 14.91
N LYS A 166 24.57 1.34 15.63
CA LYS A 166 23.87 2.40 16.40
C LYS A 166 23.18 3.39 15.48
N ASP A 167 23.82 3.73 14.36
CA ASP A 167 23.26 4.60 13.33
C ASP A 167 22.07 3.93 12.62
N LEU A 168 22.18 2.63 12.31
CA LEU A 168 21.06 1.83 11.80
C LEU A 168 19.90 1.80 12.80
N ASP A 169 20.16 1.48 14.07
CA ASP A 169 19.13 1.39 15.11
C ASP A 169 18.40 2.73 15.29
N LYS A 170 19.13 3.85 15.21
CA LYS A 170 18.53 5.19 15.25
C LYS A 170 17.62 5.41 14.04
N TYR A 171 18.08 5.13 12.84
CA TYR A 171 17.28 5.29 11.62
C TYR A 171 16.04 4.39 11.65
N TYR A 172 16.22 3.12 11.98
CA TYR A 172 15.14 2.13 12.07
C TYR A 172 14.05 2.55 13.07
N ASN A 173 14.44 2.83 14.32
CA ASN A 173 13.49 3.06 15.42
C ASN A 173 12.91 4.47 15.46
N LYS A 174 13.71 5.49 15.09
CA LYS A 174 13.32 6.90 15.27
C LYS A 174 12.92 7.58 13.97
N ILE A 175 13.19 6.97 12.81
CA ILE A 175 12.91 7.56 11.50
C ILE A 175 11.96 6.67 10.69
N ALA A 176 12.33 5.42 10.42
CA ALA A 176 11.57 4.53 9.55
C ALA A 176 10.22 4.11 10.16
N ILE A 177 10.22 3.63 11.42
CA ILE A 177 8.97 3.21 12.09
C ILE A 177 7.92 4.34 12.14
N PRO A 178 8.24 5.56 12.62
CA PRO A 178 7.27 6.66 12.63
C PRO A 178 6.77 7.06 11.25
N ALA A 179 7.63 7.02 10.21
CA ALA A 179 7.21 7.33 8.85
C ALA A 179 6.18 6.32 8.31
N TYR A 180 6.42 5.02 8.55
CA TYR A 180 5.46 3.98 8.20
C TYR A 180 4.13 4.15 8.93
N GLN A 181 4.15 4.40 10.23
CA GLN A 181 2.92 4.67 11.01
C GLN A 181 2.15 5.87 10.46
N LYS A 182 2.86 6.94 10.06
CA LYS A 182 2.24 8.13 9.45
C LYS A 182 1.60 7.81 8.09
N ILE A 183 2.25 7.00 7.24
CA ILE A 183 1.67 6.53 5.97
C ILE A 183 0.32 5.85 6.21
N TYR A 184 0.28 4.85 7.10
CA TYR A 184 -0.95 4.10 7.37
C TYR A 184 -2.04 5.00 7.95
N LYS A 185 -1.70 5.88 8.89
CA LYS A 185 -2.65 6.85 9.46
C LYS A 185 -3.24 7.77 8.39
N ARG A 186 -2.44 8.24 7.42
CA ARG A 186 -2.92 9.06 6.29
C ARG A 186 -3.90 8.31 5.37
N MET A 187 -3.86 6.98 5.36
CA MET A 187 -4.81 6.11 4.65
C MET A 187 -5.99 5.66 5.53
N GLY A 188 -6.10 6.19 6.76
CA GLY A 188 -7.13 5.79 7.72
C GLY A 188 -6.88 4.44 8.39
N LEU A 189 -5.72 3.81 8.16
CA LEU A 189 -5.39 2.50 8.71
C LEU A 189 -4.68 2.62 10.06
N GLU A 190 -4.99 1.68 10.96
CA GLU A 190 -4.23 1.44 12.18
C GLU A 190 -3.41 0.16 11.99
N ALA A 191 -2.09 0.32 11.89
CA ALA A 191 -1.16 -0.79 11.72
C ALA A 191 -0.39 -1.02 13.02
N PHE A 192 -0.47 -2.24 13.56
CA PHE A 192 0.27 -2.67 14.74
C PHE A 192 1.72 -2.97 14.37
N LEU A 193 2.65 -2.41 15.14
CA LEU A 193 4.05 -2.81 15.07
C LEU A 193 4.16 -4.20 15.71
N THR A 194 4.56 -5.18 14.91
CA THR A 194 4.51 -6.60 15.26
C THR A 194 5.91 -7.18 15.24
N GLU A 195 6.37 -7.72 16.37
CA GLU A 195 7.62 -8.49 16.42
C GLU A 195 7.43 -9.78 15.60
N ALA A 196 8.35 -10.04 14.68
CA ALA A 196 8.37 -11.21 13.82
C ALA A 196 9.76 -11.86 13.78
N ASP A 197 9.87 -13.02 13.14
CA ASP A 197 11.17 -13.68 12.98
C ASP A 197 12.16 -12.76 12.23
N GLY A 198 13.34 -12.55 12.81
CA GLY A 198 14.42 -11.81 12.17
C GLY A 198 15.19 -12.62 11.12
N GLY A 199 14.78 -13.87 10.92
CA GLY A 199 15.41 -14.82 10.02
C GLY A 199 16.86 -15.07 10.40
N THR A 200 17.75 -15.06 9.40
CA THR A 200 19.19 -15.26 9.64
C THR A 200 19.94 -13.97 9.99
N PHE A 201 19.25 -12.81 10.09
CA PHE A 201 19.89 -11.48 10.15
C PHE A 201 19.86 -10.87 11.56
N SER A 202 18.74 -11.05 12.26
CA SER A 202 18.51 -10.51 13.60
C SER A 202 17.68 -11.49 14.42
N LYS A 203 17.62 -11.28 15.74
CA LYS A 203 16.74 -12.05 16.62
C LYS A 203 15.26 -11.79 16.29
N PHE A 204 14.93 -10.54 15.96
CA PHE A 204 13.59 -10.09 15.60
C PHE A 204 13.64 -9.12 14.42
N SER A 205 12.63 -9.18 13.57
CA SER A 205 12.26 -8.12 12.61
C SER A 205 10.98 -7.44 13.09
N HIS A 206 10.53 -6.41 12.37
CA HIS A 206 9.22 -5.82 12.63
C HIS A 206 8.36 -5.77 11.38
N GLU A 207 7.15 -6.30 11.53
CA GLU A 207 6.06 -6.21 10.58
C GLU A 207 5.09 -5.10 10.98
N PHE A 208 4.41 -4.55 9.99
CA PHE A 208 3.25 -3.69 10.19
C PHE A 208 2.02 -4.46 9.78
N GLN A 209 1.17 -4.74 10.74
CA GLN A 209 0.04 -5.65 10.62
C GLN A 209 -1.27 -4.88 10.79
N VAL A 210 -2.17 -4.99 9.81
CA VAL A 210 -3.51 -4.38 9.87
C VAL A 210 -4.52 -5.48 10.11
N GLU A 211 -5.32 -5.35 11.15
CA GLU A 211 -6.39 -6.30 11.48
C GLU A 211 -7.47 -6.30 10.40
N ILE A 212 -7.68 -7.48 9.81
CA ILE A 212 -8.72 -7.76 8.83
C ILE A 212 -9.24 -9.19 9.05
N GLU A 213 -10.52 -9.44 8.78
CA GLU A 213 -11.16 -10.74 9.05
C GLU A 213 -10.45 -11.89 8.31
N ASN A 214 -10.13 -11.68 7.03
CA ASN A 214 -9.47 -12.65 6.14
C ASN A 214 -7.94 -12.48 6.10
N GLY A 215 -7.34 -11.99 7.19
CA GLY A 215 -5.89 -11.87 7.34
C GLY A 215 -5.18 -13.22 7.18
N GLU A 216 -4.01 -13.22 6.53
CA GLU A 216 -3.20 -14.44 6.39
C GLU A 216 -2.40 -14.75 7.66
N ASP A 217 -2.12 -13.73 8.47
CA ASP A 217 -1.33 -13.85 9.68
C ASP A 217 -2.23 -13.85 10.91
N ILE A 218 -1.79 -14.56 11.94
CA ILE A 218 -2.37 -14.48 13.29
C ILE A 218 -1.38 -13.71 14.14
N ILE A 219 -1.85 -12.64 14.78
CA ILE A 219 -1.06 -11.81 15.68
C ILE A 219 -1.65 -11.78 17.08
N TYR A 220 -0.77 -11.67 18.07
CA TYR A 220 -1.12 -11.46 19.46
C TYR A 220 -0.84 -10.01 19.81
N ILE A 221 -1.88 -9.22 20.06
CA ILE A 221 -1.79 -7.79 20.32
C ILE A 221 -1.82 -7.54 21.82
N CYS A 222 -0.87 -6.79 22.35
CA CYS A 222 -0.89 -6.33 23.73
C CYS A 222 -1.94 -5.22 23.87
N ASN A 223 -3.22 -5.61 23.96
CA ASN A 223 -4.36 -4.71 24.12
C ASN A 223 -5.63 -5.35 24.76
N PRO A 224 -5.64 -5.71 26.06
CA PRO A 224 -6.87 -6.02 26.78
C PRO A 224 -7.18 -4.98 27.89
N PRO A 225 -8.43 -4.91 28.41
CA PRO A 225 -9.22 -3.67 28.56
C PRO A 225 -8.67 -2.58 29.49
N ALA A 226 -7.54 -2.80 30.15
CA ALA A 226 -6.86 -1.86 31.05
C ALA A 226 -5.51 -1.34 30.47
N GLY A 227 -5.45 -0.95 29.20
CA GLY A 227 -4.36 -0.13 28.65
C GLY A 227 -3.09 -0.90 28.24
N GLY A 228 -3.21 -1.90 27.36
CA GLY A 228 -2.05 -2.47 26.66
C GLY A 228 -1.33 -1.41 25.79
N CYS A 229 -0.10 -1.69 25.37
CA CYS A 229 0.72 -0.70 24.66
C CYS A 229 0.63 -0.77 23.12
N GLY A 230 -0.17 -1.67 22.57
CA GLY A 230 -0.37 -1.83 21.13
C GLY A 230 0.79 -2.49 20.37
N LEU A 231 1.81 -2.99 21.07
CA LEU A 231 2.80 -3.89 20.47
C LEU A 231 2.12 -5.23 20.16
N ALA A 232 2.46 -5.83 19.02
CA ALA A 232 2.00 -7.17 18.68
C ALA A 232 3.17 -8.14 18.49
N LYS A 233 2.86 -9.43 18.52
CA LYS A 233 3.77 -10.53 18.17
C LYS A 233 3.13 -11.41 17.11
N ASN A 234 3.88 -11.76 16.08
CA ASN A 234 3.45 -12.75 15.10
C ASN A 234 3.37 -14.12 15.79
N LYS A 235 2.33 -14.92 15.47
CA LYS A 235 2.14 -16.27 16.01
C LYS A 235 3.35 -17.17 15.87
N GLU A 236 4.16 -16.99 14.82
CA GLU A 236 5.38 -17.77 14.59
C GLU A 236 6.41 -17.66 15.72
N ILE A 237 6.46 -16.52 16.43
CA ILE A 237 7.41 -16.28 17.52
C ILE A 237 6.75 -16.22 18.90
N PHE A 238 5.42 -16.16 18.95
CA PHE A 238 4.66 -16.06 20.19
C PHE A 238 4.76 -17.34 21.02
N LYS A 239 4.90 -17.20 22.34
CA LYS A 239 4.90 -18.31 23.30
C LYS A 239 3.83 -18.11 24.35
N ASP A 240 3.25 -19.21 24.83
CA ASP A 240 2.29 -19.15 25.93
C ASP A 240 2.88 -18.45 27.15
N ASN A 241 2.12 -17.51 27.73
CA ASN A 241 2.53 -16.63 28.84
C ASN A 241 3.69 -15.67 28.50
N ASP A 242 3.88 -15.31 27.23
CA ASP A 242 4.86 -14.29 26.85
C ASP A 242 4.60 -12.95 27.54
N GLU A 243 5.65 -12.33 28.06
CA GLU A 243 5.61 -10.95 28.53
C GLU A 243 5.81 -9.99 27.35
N CYS A 244 5.03 -8.91 27.33
CA CYS A 244 5.19 -7.84 26.35
C CYS A 244 6.52 -7.13 26.58
N THR A 245 7.39 -7.11 25.57
CA THR A 245 8.74 -6.52 25.64
C THR A 245 8.72 -5.02 25.91
N ASN A 246 7.60 -4.36 25.63
CA ASN A 246 7.45 -2.91 25.84
C ASN A 246 6.84 -2.52 27.19
N CYS A 247 5.91 -3.31 27.75
CA CYS A 247 5.20 -2.92 28.98
C CYS A 247 5.10 -4.01 30.07
N GLY A 248 5.65 -5.20 29.83
CA GLY A 248 5.68 -6.31 30.80
C GLY A 248 4.35 -7.02 31.04
N LYS A 249 3.28 -6.65 30.33
CA LYS A 249 1.97 -7.32 30.46
C LYS A 249 1.98 -8.69 29.78
N THR A 250 1.22 -9.63 30.32
CA THR A 250 1.09 -11.02 29.83
C THR A 250 -0.24 -11.31 29.14
N GLU A 251 -1.14 -10.33 29.11
CA GLU A 251 -2.44 -10.47 28.46
C GLU A 251 -2.36 -10.03 26.99
N TRP A 252 -2.82 -10.90 26.10
CA TRP A 252 -2.77 -10.70 24.65
C TRP A 252 -4.14 -10.96 24.02
N ARG A 253 -4.48 -10.17 23.00
CA ARG A 253 -5.66 -10.38 22.15
C ARG A 253 -5.21 -10.97 20.81
N GLU A 254 -5.69 -12.17 20.50
CA GLU A 254 -5.49 -12.78 19.20
C GLU A 254 -6.34 -12.06 18.13
N ALA A 255 -5.76 -11.84 16.94
CA ALA A 255 -6.44 -11.26 15.79
C ALA A 255 -5.86 -11.79 14.48
N ASN A 256 -6.71 -11.88 13.44
CA ASN A 256 -6.26 -12.07 12.08
C ASN A 256 -5.78 -10.73 11.50
N ALA A 257 -4.67 -10.73 10.77
CA ALA A 257 -4.09 -9.53 10.20
C ALA A 257 -3.44 -9.77 8.83
N SER A 258 -3.24 -8.68 8.10
CA SER A 258 -2.44 -8.64 6.88
C SER A 258 -1.18 -7.81 7.09
N GLU A 259 -0.04 -8.40 6.74
CA GLU A 259 1.24 -7.71 6.69
C GLU A 259 1.22 -6.67 5.55
N VAL A 260 1.19 -5.39 5.89
CA VAL A 260 1.19 -4.28 4.91
C VAL A 260 2.58 -3.69 4.68
N GLY A 261 3.54 -4.02 5.54
CA GLY A 261 4.95 -3.69 5.37
C GLY A 261 5.83 -4.43 6.36
N ASN A 262 7.11 -4.53 6.03
CA ASN A 262 8.10 -5.24 6.83
C ASN A 262 9.43 -4.50 6.75
N ILE A 263 10.14 -4.46 7.87
CA ILE A 263 11.39 -3.73 8.02
C ILE A 263 12.42 -4.63 8.70
N PHE A 264 13.63 -4.68 8.12
CA PHE A 264 14.68 -5.60 8.54
C PHE A 264 16.02 -4.88 8.75
N PRO A 265 16.69 -5.08 9.90
CA PRO A 265 18.08 -4.74 10.05
C PRO A 265 18.94 -5.80 9.35
N LEU A 266 19.33 -5.54 8.09
CA LEU A 266 20.14 -6.47 7.28
C LEU A 266 21.59 -6.61 7.77
N LYS A 267 22.06 -5.65 8.58
CA LYS A 267 23.43 -5.57 9.09
C LYS A 267 24.44 -5.62 7.94
N ASN A 268 25.48 -6.44 8.04
CA ASN A 268 26.54 -6.54 7.03
C ASN A 268 26.37 -7.72 6.06
N LYS A 269 25.20 -8.35 5.96
CA LYS A 269 25.01 -9.53 5.10
C LYS A 269 25.35 -9.24 3.63
N TYR A 270 24.69 -8.23 3.06
CA TYR A 270 24.84 -7.90 1.64
C TYR A 270 26.12 -7.13 1.38
N SER A 271 26.50 -6.23 2.29
CA SER A 271 27.77 -5.50 2.15
C SER A 271 28.97 -6.44 2.14
N LYS A 272 29.01 -7.48 2.98
CA LYS A 272 30.05 -8.53 2.90
C LYS A 272 30.05 -9.28 1.58
N SER A 273 28.86 -9.64 1.08
CA SER A 273 28.71 -10.41 -0.16
C SER A 273 29.26 -9.66 -1.39
N PHE A 274 29.18 -8.33 -1.38
CA PHE A 274 29.64 -7.47 -2.48
C PHE A 274 30.90 -6.65 -2.14
N ASN A 275 31.53 -6.87 -0.98
CA ASN A 275 32.67 -6.09 -0.48
C ASN A 275 32.41 -4.57 -0.44
N LEU A 276 31.21 -4.17 0.00
CA LEU A 276 30.85 -2.77 0.22
C LEU A 276 31.42 -2.27 1.55
N ILE A 277 32.60 -1.65 1.46
CA ILE A 277 33.36 -1.12 2.60
C ILE A 277 33.49 0.40 2.51
N TYR A 278 33.63 1.07 3.65
CA TYR A 278 33.94 2.49 3.73
C TYR A 278 35.17 2.76 4.60
N THR A 279 35.77 3.93 4.44
CA THR A 279 36.86 4.41 5.30
C THR A 279 36.29 5.17 6.49
N ALA A 280 36.48 4.65 7.70
CA ALA A 280 36.07 5.27 8.95
C ALA A 280 36.92 6.49 9.31
N GLU A 281 36.46 7.26 10.30
CA GLU A 281 37.12 8.49 10.76
C GLU A 281 38.55 8.24 11.29
N ASP A 282 38.80 7.05 11.85
CA ASP A 282 40.11 6.57 12.31
C ASP A 282 41.00 6.01 11.18
N GLY A 283 40.54 6.07 9.92
CA GLY A 283 41.23 5.53 8.75
C GLY A 283 41.04 4.03 8.53
N THR A 284 40.36 3.32 9.42
CA THR A 284 40.11 1.87 9.27
C THR A 284 39.06 1.58 8.19
N LYS A 285 39.13 0.40 7.58
CA LYS A 285 38.11 -0.07 6.62
C LYS A 285 37.05 -0.88 7.36
N LYS A 286 35.78 -0.54 7.17
CA LYS A 286 34.63 -1.23 7.80
C LYS A 286 33.57 -1.57 6.77
N ASP A 287 32.88 -2.67 6.98
CA ASP A 287 31.67 -3.02 6.21
C ASP A 287 30.59 -1.96 6.45
N VAL A 288 29.87 -1.61 5.39
CA VAL A 288 28.66 -0.79 5.53
C VAL A 288 27.56 -1.61 6.20
N ILE A 289 26.86 -1.01 7.16
CA ILE A 289 25.69 -1.62 7.82
C ILE A 289 24.43 -1.22 7.04
N MET A 290 23.54 -2.17 6.76
CA MET A 290 22.37 -1.96 5.93
C MET A 290 21.05 -2.23 6.67
N GLY A 291 20.00 -1.55 6.25
CA GLY A 291 18.60 -1.86 6.55
C GLY A 291 17.77 -1.95 5.27
N CYS A 292 16.70 -2.74 5.27
CA CYS A 292 15.69 -2.71 4.21
C CYS A 292 14.27 -2.58 4.75
N TYR A 293 13.42 -1.93 3.96
CA TYR A 293 12.09 -1.51 4.39
C TYR A 293 11.12 -1.69 3.21
N GLY A 294 10.31 -2.74 3.26
CA GLY A 294 9.30 -3.11 2.25
C GLY A 294 7.90 -2.63 2.62
N MET A 295 7.09 -2.29 1.62
CA MET A 295 5.66 -1.97 1.77
C MET A 295 4.93 -2.29 0.46
N GLY A 296 3.96 -3.20 0.51
CA GLY A 296 3.20 -3.62 -0.67
C GLY A 296 2.11 -2.61 -1.00
N THR A 297 2.31 -1.75 -2.01
CA THR A 297 1.36 -0.68 -2.35
C THR A 297 0.09 -1.22 -3.02
N SER A 298 0.21 -2.27 -3.83
CA SER A 298 -0.98 -2.97 -4.36
C SER A 298 -1.69 -3.79 -3.29
N ARG A 299 -0.94 -4.39 -2.35
CA ARG A 299 -1.53 -5.09 -1.18
C ARG A 299 -2.31 -4.12 -0.30
N LEU A 300 -1.78 -2.92 -0.06
CA LEU A 300 -2.47 -1.85 0.67
C LEU A 300 -3.82 -1.50 0.05
N MET A 301 -3.92 -1.44 -1.28
CA MET A 301 -5.20 -1.24 -1.96
C MET A 301 -6.20 -2.37 -1.66
N GLY A 302 -5.73 -3.62 -1.64
CA GLY A 302 -6.52 -4.78 -1.23
C GLY A 302 -6.99 -4.68 0.23
N VAL A 303 -6.09 -4.35 1.15
CA VAL A 303 -6.41 -4.17 2.58
C VAL A 303 -7.41 -3.05 2.81
N LEU A 304 -7.30 -1.94 2.07
CA LEU A 304 -8.26 -0.84 2.14
C LEU A 304 -9.66 -1.28 1.71
N ALA A 305 -9.77 -2.04 0.61
CA ALA A 305 -11.05 -2.58 0.15
C ALA A 305 -11.62 -3.65 1.11
N GLU A 306 -10.76 -4.45 1.74
CA GLU A 306 -11.18 -5.43 2.75
C GLU A 306 -11.63 -4.74 4.05
N ARG A 307 -10.97 -3.65 4.46
CA ARG A 307 -11.24 -2.99 5.74
C ARG A 307 -12.39 -2.00 5.67
N PHE A 308 -12.52 -1.29 4.55
CA PHE A 308 -13.49 -0.21 4.38
C PHE A 308 -14.50 -0.59 3.29
N HIS A 309 -15.47 -1.40 3.67
CA HIS A 309 -16.60 -1.78 2.83
C HIS A 309 -17.85 -2.01 3.69
N ASP A 310 -19.00 -2.08 3.02
CA ASP A 310 -20.26 -2.57 3.56
C ASP A 310 -20.93 -3.52 2.56
N GLN A 311 -22.20 -3.85 2.78
CA GLN A 311 -22.97 -4.72 1.89
C GLN A 311 -23.16 -4.16 0.47
N ASP A 312 -23.06 -2.84 0.28
CA ASP A 312 -23.32 -2.15 -0.98
C ASP A 312 -22.03 -1.89 -1.77
N GLY A 313 -20.87 -1.90 -1.10
CA GLY A 313 -19.56 -1.92 -1.74
C GLY A 313 -18.46 -1.20 -0.97
N ILE A 314 -17.50 -0.63 -1.70
CA ILE A 314 -16.29 -0.05 -1.12
C ILE A 314 -16.60 1.29 -0.45
N ILE A 315 -15.85 1.65 0.59
CA ILE A 315 -15.90 2.97 1.26
C ILE A 315 -14.47 3.52 1.29
N TRP A 316 -14.03 4.22 0.24
CA TRP A 316 -12.66 4.70 0.20
C TRP A 316 -12.40 5.81 1.24
N PRO A 317 -11.29 5.75 2.00
CA PRO A 317 -10.78 6.93 2.69
C PRO A 317 -10.52 8.05 1.68
N GLU A 318 -10.87 9.29 2.02
CA GLU A 318 -10.81 10.43 1.09
C GLU A 318 -9.41 10.61 0.46
N SER A 319 -8.36 10.32 1.22
CA SER A 319 -6.97 10.45 0.80
C SER A 319 -6.56 9.54 -0.36
N VAL A 320 -7.26 8.42 -0.56
CA VAL A 320 -6.94 7.40 -1.57
C VAL A 320 -8.07 7.18 -2.58
N ALA A 321 -9.27 7.73 -2.34
CA ALA A 321 -10.42 7.59 -3.24
C ALA A 321 -10.09 8.02 -4.68
N PRO A 322 -10.58 7.32 -5.73
CA PRO A 322 -10.23 7.64 -7.12
C PRO A 322 -10.72 9.02 -7.56
N PHE A 323 -11.83 9.48 -6.98
CA PHE A 323 -12.39 10.82 -7.11
C PHE A 323 -12.93 11.24 -5.74
N LYS A 324 -13.07 12.55 -5.51
CA LYS A 324 -13.68 13.06 -4.28
C LYS A 324 -15.20 13.05 -4.36
N VAL A 325 -15.74 13.37 -5.54
CA VAL A 325 -17.18 13.49 -5.78
C VAL A 325 -17.64 12.58 -6.92
N HIS A 326 -18.75 11.87 -6.69
CA HIS A 326 -19.52 11.18 -7.72
C HIS A 326 -20.77 12.03 -8.00
N LEU A 327 -20.73 12.77 -9.10
CA LEU A 327 -21.82 13.63 -9.53
C LEU A 327 -22.80 12.82 -10.38
N ILE A 328 -24.05 12.71 -9.96
CA ILE A 328 -25.10 11.94 -10.62
C ILE A 328 -26.12 12.90 -11.21
N GLU A 329 -26.30 12.83 -12.52
CA GLU A 329 -27.37 13.53 -13.22
C GLU A 329 -28.58 12.62 -13.41
N LEU A 330 -29.77 13.10 -13.02
CA LEU A 330 -31.04 12.41 -13.21
C LEU A 330 -31.92 13.22 -14.17
N ASN A 331 -32.71 12.52 -15.00
CA ASN A 331 -33.75 13.11 -15.85
C ASN A 331 -33.26 14.29 -16.73
N ASN A 332 -32.03 14.26 -17.26
CA ASN A 332 -31.44 15.35 -18.04
C ASN A 332 -31.36 16.71 -17.31
N ALA A 333 -31.34 16.69 -15.97
CA ALA A 333 -31.16 17.87 -15.16
C ALA A 333 -29.72 18.37 -15.30
N SER A 334 -29.45 19.17 -16.33
CA SER A 334 -28.13 19.70 -16.74
C SER A 334 -27.14 19.90 -15.57
N ALA A 335 -26.37 18.87 -15.23
CA ALA A 335 -25.39 18.90 -14.14
C ALA A 335 -24.03 19.47 -14.58
N LYS A 336 -23.92 19.82 -15.87
CA LYS A 336 -22.70 20.31 -16.50
C LYS A 336 -22.12 21.56 -15.83
N ASN A 337 -22.97 22.52 -15.43
CA ASN A 337 -22.50 23.75 -14.80
C ASN A 337 -21.80 23.48 -13.46
N ILE A 338 -22.42 22.67 -12.58
CA ILE A 338 -21.80 22.33 -11.30
C ILE A 338 -20.57 21.43 -11.48
N TYR A 339 -20.56 20.55 -12.50
CA TYR A 339 -19.38 19.79 -12.87
C TYR A 339 -18.20 20.71 -13.20
N GLU A 340 -18.40 21.66 -14.13
CA GLU A 340 -17.36 22.61 -14.54
C GLU A 340 -16.89 23.49 -13.37
N ASP A 341 -17.81 23.93 -12.52
CA ASP A 341 -17.50 24.68 -11.31
C ASP A 341 -16.62 23.88 -10.33
N LEU A 342 -16.97 22.62 -10.06
CA LEU A 342 -16.19 21.75 -9.16
C LEU A 342 -14.77 21.50 -9.71
N ILE A 343 -14.66 21.21 -11.00
CA ILE A 343 -13.37 21.01 -11.67
C ILE A 343 -12.51 22.28 -11.61
N LYS A 344 -13.10 23.47 -11.88
CA LYS A 344 -12.41 24.76 -11.80
C LYS A 344 -11.81 25.05 -10.42
N HIS A 345 -12.41 24.48 -9.37
CA HIS A 345 -11.97 24.60 -7.99
C HIS A 345 -11.05 23.47 -7.52
N GLY A 346 -10.56 22.62 -8.45
CA GLY A 346 -9.61 21.54 -8.18
C GLY A 346 -10.23 20.28 -7.58
N VAL A 347 -11.56 20.14 -7.59
CA VAL A 347 -12.23 18.94 -7.09
C VAL A 347 -12.18 17.84 -8.14
N GLU A 348 -11.75 16.65 -7.75
CA GLU A 348 -11.80 15.47 -8.62
C GLU A 348 -13.22 14.90 -8.66
N VAL A 349 -13.87 14.96 -9.84
CA VAL A 349 -15.26 14.55 -10.01
C VAL A 349 -15.41 13.41 -11.04
N LEU A 350 -16.03 12.30 -10.62
CA LEU A 350 -16.61 11.33 -11.53
C LEU A 350 -18.06 11.74 -11.82
N TYR A 351 -18.30 12.21 -13.03
CA TYR A 351 -19.64 12.62 -13.47
C TYR A 351 -20.34 11.47 -14.19
N ASP A 352 -21.43 10.96 -13.62
CA ASP A 352 -22.31 9.95 -14.18
C ASP A 352 -23.35 10.54 -15.14
N ASP A 353 -22.89 10.75 -16.38
CA ASP A 353 -23.61 11.25 -17.54
C ASP A 353 -24.30 10.14 -18.36
N ARG A 354 -24.46 8.93 -17.81
CA ARG A 354 -25.02 7.79 -18.54
C ARG A 354 -26.55 7.85 -18.58
N GLU A 355 -27.15 7.35 -19.64
CA GLU A 355 -28.61 7.17 -19.76
C GLU A 355 -29.06 5.87 -19.07
N LEU A 356 -29.05 5.85 -17.74
CA LEU A 356 -29.44 4.72 -16.87
C LEU A 356 -30.49 5.14 -15.85
N SER A 357 -31.19 4.15 -15.27
CA SER A 357 -32.14 4.43 -14.20
C SER A 357 -31.45 5.00 -12.95
N PRO A 358 -32.13 5.83 -12.13
CA PRO A 358 -31.56 6.35 -10.88
C PRO A 358 -31.04 5.23 -9.97
N GLY A 359 -31.78 4.11 -9.88
CA GLY A 359 -31.39 2.96 -9.06
C GLY A 359 -30.07 2.33 -9.52
N GLU A 360 -29.86 2.18 -10.83
CA GLU A 360 -28.59 1.66 -11.37
C GLU A 360 -27.42 2.63 -11.11
N LYS A 361 -27.63 3.94 -11.27
CA LYS A 361 -26.60 4.94 -10.95
C LYS A 361 -26.21 4.93 -9.47
N PHE A 362 -27.21 4.80 -8.58
CA PHE A 362 -26.96 4.74 -7.14
C PHE A 362 -26.23 3.47 -6.73
N ALA A 363 -26.64 2.31 -7.25
CA ALA A 363 -25.96 1.05 -7.00
C ALA A 363 -24.51 1.08 -7.48
N ASP A 364 -24.24 1.62 -8.68
CA ASP A 364 -22.88 1.79 -9.18
C ASP A 364 -22.06 2.74 -8.30
N ALA A 365 -22.64 3.84 -7.85
CA ALA A 365 -21.96 4.80 -6.98
C ALA A 365 -21.62 4.22 -5.61
N ASP A 366 -22.55 3.48 -5.01
CA ASP A 366 -22.34 2.81 -3.72
C ASP A 366 -21.29 1.69 -3.85
N LEU A 367 -21.29 0.94 -4.96
CA LEU A 367 -20.29 -0.08 -5.26
C LEU A 367 -18.89 0.50 -5.47
N ILE A 368 -18.77 1.59 -6.23
CA ILE A 368 -17.48 2.24 -6.54
C ILE A 368 -16.89 2.92 -5.30
N GLY A 369 -17.72 3.46 -4.42
CA GLY A 369 -17.29 3.91 -3.09
C GLY A 369 -16.66 5.29 -3.02
N ILE A 370 -17.01 6.19 -3.94
CA ILE A 370 -16.51 7.58 -3.91
C ILE A 370 -17.09 8.33 -2.70
N PRO A 371 -16.27 9.08 -1.93
CA PRO A 371 -16.68 9.63 -0.62
C PRO A 371 -17.95 10.49 -0.62
N TYR A 372 -18.15 11.34 -1.63
CA TYR A 372 -19.31 12.22 -1.71
C TYR A 372 -20.13 11.92 -2.96
N ARG A 373 -21.39 11.54 -2.78
CA ARG A 373 -22.38 11.45 -3.85
C ARG A 373 -23.17 12.74 -3.92
N VAL A 374 -23.16 13.39 -5.07
CA VAL A 374 -23.88 14.64 -5.33
C VAL A 374 -24.90 14.39 -6.43
N VAL A 375 -26.18 14.59 -6.15
CA VAL A 375 -27.27 14.30 -7.10
C VAL A 375 -27.89 15.60 -7.59
N VAL A 376 -28.06 15.69 -8.91
CA VAL A 376 -28.78 16.76 -9.60
C VAL A 376 -29.98 16.12 -10.31
N SER A 377 -31.16 16.64 -10.00
CA SER A 377 -32.45 16.27 -10.57
C SER A 377 -33.19 17.53 -11.00
N GLU A 378 -34.23 17.42 -11.83
CA GLU A 378 -34.97 18.60 -12.32
C GLU A 378 -35.46 19.47 -11.15
N LYS A 379 -36.04 18.83 -10.12
CA LYS A 379 -36.53 19.49 -8.90
C LYS A 379 -35.44 20.23 -8.13
N THR A 380 -34.25 19.65 -8.02
CA THR A 380 -33.14 20.26 -7.27
C THR A 380 -32.46 21.36 -8.08
N ALA A 381 -32.38 21.20 -9.40
CA ALA A 381 -31.92 22.21 -10.34
C ALA A 381 -32.81 23.46 -10.34
N GLU A 382 -34.14 23.33 -10.33
CA GLU A 382 -35.09 24.46 -10.21
C GLU A 382 -34.87 25.28 -8.93
N GLN A 383 -34.39 24.63 -7.86
CA GLN A 383 -34.15 25.26 -6.57
C GLN A 383 -32.71 25.77 -6.41
N ASN A 384 -31.84 25.57 -7.41
CA ASN A 384 -30.39 25.78 -7.31
C ASN A 384 -29.76 25.07 -6.09
N LYS A 385 -30.23 23.84 -5.81
CA LYS A 385 -29.77 23.01 -4.71
C LYS A 385 -29.25 21.66 -5.20
N PHE A 386 -28.56 20.97 -4.31
CA PHE A 386 -27.91 19.69 -4.56
C PHE A 386 -28.21 18.74 -3.40
N GLU A 387 -28.52 17.48 -3.71
CA GLU A 387 -28.58 16.43 -2.70
C GLU A 387 -27.19 15.85 -2.51
N VAL A 388 -26.68 15.88 -1.29
CA VAL A 388 -25.33 15.40 -0.94
C VAL A 388 -25.45 14.33 0.12
N LYS A 389 -24.78 13.19 -0.13
CA LYS A 389 -24.64 12.07 0.79
C LYS A 389 -23.16 11.70 0.88
N LYS A 390 -22.64 11.51 2.10
CA LYS A 390 -21.32 10.90 2.30
C LYS A 390 -21.46 9.38 2.24
N ARG A 391 -20.54 8.66 1.60
CA ARG A 391 -20.68 7.22 1.31
C ARG A 391 -20.89 6.36 2.57
N ASP A 392 -20.32 6.77 3.69
CA ASP A 392 -20.40 6.11 5.01
C ASP A 392 -21.53 6.66 5.92
N GLU A 393 -22.41 7.53 5.42
CA GLU A 393 -23.50 8.13 6.19
C GLU A 393 -24.85 7.93 5.49
N ASP A 394 -25.91 7.63 6.24
CA ASP A 394 -27.27 7.55 5.69
C ASP A 394 -27.91 8.92 5.39
N LYS A 395 -27.37 9.99 6.00
CA LYS A 395 -27.98 11.31 5.98
C LYS A 395 -27.78 12.00 4.62
N ILE A 396 -28.88 12.28 3.94
CA ILE A 396 -28.90 13.15 2.76
C ILE A 396 -29.12 14.59 3.21
N LYS A 397 -28.32 15.51 2.68
CA LYS A 397 -28.46 16.97 2.91
C LYS A 397 -28.82 17.64 1.60
N LEU A 398 -29.84 18.50 1.63
CA LEU A 398 -30.16 19.39 0.51
C LEU A 398 -29.45 20.73 0.75
N VAL A 399 -28.48 21.06 -0.10
CA VAL A 399 -27.56 22.19 0.11
C VAL A 399 -27.51 23.08 -1.13
N ASP A 400 -27.18 24.36 -0.95
CA ASP A 400 -26.84 25.24 -2.07
C ASP A 400 -25.38 25.03 -2.52
N LYS A 401 -24.96 25.79 -3.53
CA LYS A 401 -23.60 25.70 -4.10
C LYS A 401 -22.51 26.05 -3.08
N GLU A 402 -22.70 27.09 -2.27
CA GLU A 402 -21.68 27.54 -1.32
C GLU A 402 -21.46 26.49 -0.22
N GLU A 403 -22.56 25.95 0.31
CA GLU A 403 -22.54 24.89 1.30
C GLU A 403 -21.96 23.58 0.74
N LEU A 404 -22.25 23.24 -0.53
CA LEU A 404 -21.63 22.10 -1.22
C LEU A 404 -20.10 22.23 -1.26
N PHE A 405 -19.58 23.39 -1.67
CA PHE A 405 -18.13 23.63 -1.67
C PHE A 405 -17.54 23.56 -0.27
N ARG A 406 -18.25 24.07 0.74
CA ARG A 406 -17.81 23.99 2.14
C ARG A 406 -17.70 22.54 2.60
N ILE A 407 -18.72 21.72 2.38
CA ILE A 407 -18.72 20.29 2.75
C ILE A 407 -17.56 19.55 2.08
N ILE A 408 -17.35 19.76 0.77
CA ILE A 408 -16.29 19.08 0.02
C ILE A 408 -14.89 19.56 0.44
N ARG A 409 -14.73 20.83 0.85
CA ARG A 409 -13.41 21.39 1.18
C ARG A 409 -12.99 21.24 2.64
N MET A 410 -13.93 21.21 3.59
CA MET A 410 -13.63 21.18 5.03
C MET A 410 -12.84 19.95 5.50
N ASN A 411 -12.78 18.89 4.69
CA ASN A 411 -12.08 17.63 5.02
C ASN A 411 -10.81 17.38 4.18
N SER A 412 -10.26 18.43 3.53
CA SER A 412 -9.04 18.33 2.70
C SER A 412 -7.78 18.58 3.49
#